data_AF-A0A7J9R1Q9-F1
#
_entry.id   AF-A0A7J9R1Q9-F1
#
_cell.length_a   1.000
_cell.length_b   1.000
_cell.length_c   1.000
_cell.angle_alpha   90.00
_cell.angle_beta   90.00
_cell.angle_gamma   90.00
#
_symmetry.space_group_name_H-M   'P 1'
#
loop_
_entity.id
_entity.type
_entity.pdbx_description
1 polymer ?
#
loop_
_entity_poly.entity_id
_entity_poly.type
_entity_poly.pdbx_seq_one_letter_code
_entity_poly.pdbx_strand_id
1 'polypeptide(L)'
;MRKILTSIRLMFFFVLILGSSLAYGQTSEESKLYDNANESFRNGQYKEAIIIYDKILEQIPDNQATLRMKGIAHSNLGNHEESLRQFFMVLQHQPNDVVALTAMGAGFGNLGEYHEAHYYFEKALEQNPKSKVIQNYKEFTERVMAKYPYIATEKPEKTYKTGLIHIPQWIKPVAKWWSEDKIEDSEFVKALHFLLEKEIIQIQLIPKSTQTSNTIPLWVKDNAGWWAEDKINDRDFVSGIQYMMENGIIKIKISKYSEDTHKEQQREWFDKYLRNISKNISDEKRYIEYANPSADVIKKFLRDYIKWNFEEEVKSASGKFPDPSYEVINDTYLIHYKVFINDQPTGLPLDHVSTLQDSFVFWEEQELT
;
A
#
# COMPACT_ATOMS: atom_id res chain seq x y z
N MET A 1 -59.05 27.55 42.62
CA MET A 1 -57.57 27.56 42.55
C MET A 1 -57.13 26.79 41.31
N ARG A 2 -56.36 27.44 40.43
CA ARG A 2 -55.60 26.80 39.34
C ARG A 2 -54.56 25.83 39.94
N LYS A 3 -54.32 24.69 39.29
CA LYS A 3 -53.06 24.37 38.58
C LYS A 3 -53.11 22.93 38.04
N ILE A 4 -53.22 22.79 36.72
CA ILE A 4 -52.16 22.47 35.74
C ILE A 4 -52.10 20.95 35.50
N LEU A 5 -52.77 20.55 34.41
CA LEU A 5 -52.67 19.27 33.76
C LEU A 5 -51.43 19.31 32.86
N THR A 6 -50.31 18.71 33.25
CA THR A 6 -49.17 18.49 32.35
C THR A 6 -49.43 17.23 31.53
N SER A 7 -50.04 17.42 30.35
CA SER A 7 -50.04 16.43 29.28
C SER A 7 -48.69 16.51 28.55
N ILE A 8 -47.87 15.47 28.71
CA ILE A 8 -46.68 15.26 27.87
C ILE A 8 -47.20 14.80 26.51
N ARG A 9 -47.26 15.71 25.53
CA ARG A 9 -47.36 15.35 24.12
C ARG A 9 -45.96 15.04 23.61
N LEU A 10 -45.64 13.76 23.50
CA LEU A 10 -44.47 13.30 22.75
C LEU A 10 -44.76 13.51 21.26
N MET A 11 -44.30 14.63 20.71
CA MET A 11 -44.38 14.93 19.28
C MET A 11 -43.23 14.17 18.59
N PHE A 12 -43.51 12.97 18.07
CA PHE A 12 -42.60 12.29 17.17
C PHE A 12 -42.50 13.12 15.89
N PHE A 13 -41.40 13.87 15.73
CA PHE A 13 -41.01 14.38 14.42
C PHE A 13 -40.57 13.19 13.57
N PHE A 14 -41.46 12.74 12.71
CA PHE A 14 -41.14 11.87 11.59
C PHE A 14 -40.33 12.71 10.60
N VAL A 15 -38.99 12.68 10.70
CA VAL A 15 -38.14 13.13 9.60
C VAL A 15 -38.15 12.01 8.57
N LEU A 16 -39.03 12.16 7.58
CA LEU A 16 -38.93 11.48 6.29
C LEU A 16 -37.64 11.93 5.62
N ILE A 17 -36.54 11.20 5.84
CA ILE A 17 -35.35 11.29 4.99
C ILE A 17 -35.65 10.47 3.74
N LEU A 18 -36.30 11.11 2.77
CA LEU A 18 -36.38 10.64 1.40
C LEU A 18 -35.08 11.02 0.67
N GLY A 19 -34.26 10.02 0.42
CA GLY A 19 -33.45 9.86 -0.80
C GLY A 19 -32.36 10.90 -1.11
N SER A 20 -31.11 10.50 -0.93
CA SER A 20 -30.24 10.33 -2.10
C SER A 20 -29.22 9.23 -1.83
N SER A 21 -29.27 8.24 -2.71
CA SER A 21 -28.54 6.98 -2.73
C SER A 21 -27.06 7.15 -3.02
N LEU A 22 -26.21 6.57 -2.16
CA LEU A 22 -24.96 5.90 -2.52
C LEU A 22 -24.43 5.07 -1.32
N ALA A 23 -25.32 4.30 -0.69
CA ALA A 23 -24.91 3.10 0.02
C ALA A 23 -25.13 1.95 -0.97
N TYR A 24 -24.08 1.59 -1.72
CA TYR A 24 -24.08 0.33 -2.46
C TYR A 24 -24.22 -0.77 -1.41
N GLY A 25 -25.41 -1.34 -1.30
CA GLY A 25 -25.74 -2.28 -0.22
C GLY A 25 -24.85 -3.51 -0.32
N GLN A 26 -24.02 -3.74 0.70
CA GLN A 26 -23.54 -5.08 0.98
C GLN A 26 -24.76 -5.98 1.16
N THR A 27 -24.88 -7.04 0.37
CA THR A 27 -25.90 -8.04 0.64
C THR A 27 -25.61 -8.69 2.01
N SER A 28 -26.66 -9.14 2.71
CA SER A 28 -26.49 -9.87 3.99
C SER A 28 -25.53 -11.06 3.86
N GLU A 29 -25.43 -11.62 2.66
CA GLU A 29 -24.54 -12.73 2.33
C GLU A 29 -23.08 -12.28 2.15
N GLU A 30 -22.81 -11.19 1.44
CA GLU A 30 -21.46 -10.61 1.31
C GLU A 30 -20.87 -10.22 2.66
N SER A 31 -21.67 -9.60 3.53
CA SER A 31 -21.23 -9.24 4.88
C SER A 31 -20.81 -10.48 5.67
N LYS A 32 -21.62 -11.55 5.62
CA LYS A 32 -21.29 -12.82 6.28
C LYS A 32 -20.02 -13.44 5.70
N LEU A 33 -19.85 -13.41 4.37
CA LEU A 33 -18.66 -13.95 3.72
C LEU A 33 -17.40 -13.19 4.14
N TYR A 34 -17.49 -11.86 4.24
CA TYR A 34 -16.40 -11.01 4.72
C TYR A 34 -16.08 -11.26 6.20
N ASP A 35 -17.10 -11.45 7.05
CA ASP A 35 -16.93 -11.77 8.46
C ASP A 35 -16.25 -13.13 8.66
N ASN A 36 -16.65 -14.15 7.90
CA ASN A 36 -16.03 -15.48 7.91
C ASN A 36 -14.55 -15.42 7.45
N ALA A 37 -14.26 -14.62 6.42
CA ALA A 37 -12.88 -14.41 5.98
C ALA A 37 -12.03 -13.76 7.08
N ASN A 38 -12.57 -12.76 7.77
CA ASN A 38 -11.88 -12.09 8.86
C ASN A 38 -11.72 -12.98 10.10
N GLU A 39 -12.66 -13.88 10.36
CA GLU A 39 -12.51 -14.90 11.40
C GLU A 39 -11.34 -15.84 11.09
N SER A 40 -11.31 -16.39 9.87
CA SER A 40 -10.20 -17.22 9.39
C SER A 40 -8.86 -16.46 9.48
N PHE A 41 -8.86 -15.18 9.09
CA PHE A 41 -7.69 -14.31 9.21
C PHE A 41 -7.22 -14.14 10.65
N ARG A 42 -8.13 -13.83 11.58
CA ARG A 42 -7.82 -13.66 13.02
C ARG A 42 -7.27 -14.96 13.64
N ASN A 43 -7.73 -16.11 13.16
CA ASN A 43 -7.26 -17.43 13.58
C ASN A 43 -5.90 -17.82 12.94
N GLY A 44 -5.30 -16.95 12.12
CA GLY A 44 -4.04 -17.23 11.43
C GLY A 44 -4.18 -18.15 10.21
N GLN A 45 -5.40 -18.50 9.82
CA GLN A 45 -5.71 -19.36 8.67
C GLN A 45 -5.70 -18.53 7.37
N TYR A 46 -4.57 -17.91 7.07
CA TYR A 46 -4.47 -16.91 5.99
C TYR A 46 -4.81 -17.47 4.60
N LYS A 47 -4.47 -18.74 4.30
CA LYS A 47 -4.82 -19.37 3.03
C LYS A 47 -6.34 -19.53 2.85
N GLU A 48 -7.03 -19.93 3.91
CA GLU A 48 -8.50 -20.04 3.95
C GLU A 48 -9.13 -18.66 3.75
N ALA A 49 -8.64 -17.65 4.47
CA ALA A 49 -9.11 -16.28 4.34
C ALA A 49 -8.95 -15.74 2.91
N ILE A 50 -7.81 -15.99 2.26
CA ILE A 50 -7.56 -15.60 0.86
C ILE A 50 -8.58 -16.24 -0.09
N ILE A 51 -8.87 -17.54 0.04
CA ILE A 51 -9.88 -18.21 -0.79
C ILE A 51 -11.25 -17.56 -0.64
N ILE A 52 -11.62 -17.14 0.57
CA ILE A 52 -12.89 -16.46 0.81
C ILE A 52 -12.86 -15.03 0.24
N TYR A 53 -11.76 -14.30 0.40
CA TYR A 53 -11.58 -12.98 -0.21
C TYR A 53 -11.65 -13.04 -1.74
N ASP A 54 -11.10 -14.08 -2.38
CA ASP A 54 -11.20 -14.30 -3.83
C ASP A 54 -12.66 -14.42 -4.28
N LYS A 55 -13.48 -15.20 -3.56
CA LYS A 55 -14.92 -15.30 -3.84
C LYS A 55 -15.65 -13.97 -3.72
N ILE A 56 -15.25 -13.12 -2.77
CA ILE A 56 -15.82 -11.77 -2.62
C ILE A 56 -15.41 -10.89 -3.81
N LEU A 57 -14.15 -10.99 -4.26
CA LEU A 57 -13.64 -10.21 -5.39
C LEU A 57 -14.17 -10.70 -6.74
N GLU A 58 -14.55 -11.97 -6.89
CA GLU A 58 -15.28 -12.45 -8.07
C GLU A 58 -16.63 -11.73 -8.24
N GLN A 59 -17.30 -11.38 -7.14
CA GLN A 59 -18.57 -10.68 -7.15
C GLN A 59 -18.39 -9.16 -7.19
N ILE A 60 -17.39 -8.63 -6.47
CA ILE A 60 -17.08 -7.21 -6.35
C ILE A 60 -15.57 -7.01 -6.52
N PRO A 61 -15.07 -6.94 -7.77
CA PRO A 61 -13.64 -6.91 -8.07
C PRO A 61 -12.85 -5.77 -7.42
N ASP A 62 -13.50 -4.63 -7.20
CA ASP A 62 -12.87 -3.42 -6.67
C ASP A 62 -13.21 -3.17 -5.20
N ASN A 63 -13.60 -4.20 -4.43
CA ASN A 63 -13.85 -4.04 -3.00
C ASN A 63 -12.55 -3.72 -2.25
N GLN A 64 -12.37 -2.45 -1.90
CA GLN A 64 -11.14 -1.92 -1.28
C GLN A 64 -10.82 -2.57 0.07
N ALA A 65 -11.83 -2.88 0.88
CA ALA A 65 -11.62 -3.51 2.18
C ALA A 65 -11.12 -4.95 2.01
N THR A 66 -11.74 -5.72 1.10
CA THR A 66 -11.33 -7.07 0.74
C THR A 66 -9.93 -7.11 0.14
N LEU A 67 -9.61 -6.22 -0.81
CA LEU A 67 -8.26 -6.11 -1.39
C LEU A 67 -7.21 -5.83 -0.32
N ARG A 68 -7.47 -4.89 0.61
CA ARG A 68 -6.56 -4.63 1.74
C ARG A 68 -6.35 -5.88 2.59
N MET A 69 -7.42 -6.55 3.03
CA MET A 69 -7.29 -7.72 3.90
C MET A 69 -6.60 -8.90 3.20
N LYS A 70 -6.90 -9.14 1.92
CA LYS A 70 -6.20 -10.14 1.10
C LYS A 70 -4.71 -9.80 0.96
N GLY A 71 -4.38 -8.53 0.74
CA GLY A 71 -2.99 -8.03 0.71
C GLY A 71 -2.24 -8.29 2.02
N ILE A 72 -2.87 -8.02 3.17
CA ILE A 72 -2.29 -8.32 4.49
C ILE A 72 -2.12 -9.84 4.67
N ALA A 73 -3.10 -10.65 4.28
CA ALA A 73 -3.02 -12.11 4.40
C ALA A 73 -1.85 -12.68 3.57
N HIS A 74 -1.65 -12.19 2.36
CA HIS A 74 -0.48 -12.53 1.54
C HIS A 74 0.84 -12.10 2.21
N SER A 75 0.89 -10.89 2.79
CA SER A 75 2.06 -10.42 3.52
C SER A 75 2.41 -11.34 4.69
N ASN A 76 1.42 -11.76 5.48
CA ASN A 76 1.60 -12.66 6.63
C ASN A 76 2.07 -14.07 6.20
N LEU A 77 1.72 -14.51 4.99
CA LEU A 77 2.24 -15.76 4.41
C LEU A 77 3.65 -15.63 3.82
N GLY A 78 4.21 -14.40 3.74
CA GLY A 78 5.47 -14.13 3.05
C GLY A 78 5.34 -14.02 1.53
N ASN A 79 4.12 -13.98 0.99
CA ASN A 79 3.85 -13.83 -0.44
C ASN A 79 3.88 -12.34 -0.81
N HIS A 80 5.06 -11.71 -0.71
CA HIS A 80 5.21 -10.26 -0.81
C HIS A 80 4.79 -9.70 -2.18
N GLU A 81 5.07 -10.38 -3.29
CA GLU A 81 4.62 -9.93 -4.61
C GLU A 81 3.09 -9.89 -4.73
N GLU A 82 2.39 -10.93 -4.26
CA GLU A 82 0.91 -10.96 -4.28
C GLU A 82 0.32 -9.89 -3.38
N SER A 83 0.95 -9.64 -2.22
CA SER A 83 0.59 -8.56 -1.32
C SER A 83 0.66 -7.20 -2.02
N LEU A 84 1.79 -6.93 -2.69
CA LEU A 84 2.01 -5.71 -3.47
C LEU A 84 0.96 -5.55 -4.58
N ARG A 85 0.58 -6.62 -5.29
CA ARG A 85 -0.48 -6.58 -6.31
C ARG A 85 -1.81 -6.10 -5.74
N GLN A 86 -2.22 -6.63 -4.58
CA GLN A 86 -3.49 -6.23 -3.97
C GLN A 86 -3.46 -4.77 -3.50
N PHE A 87 -2.37 -4.33 -2.87
CA PHE A 87 -2.25 -2.94 -2.41
C PHE A 87 -2.09 -1.95 -3.56
N PHE A 88 -1.45 -2.35 -4.65
CA PHE A 88 -1.42 -1.55 -5.88
C PHE A 88 -2.84 -1.30 -6.40
N MET A 89 -3.69 -2.35 -6.46
CA MET A 89 -5.10 -2.19 -6.83
C MET A 89 -5.85 -1.24 -5.89
N VAL A 90 -5.59 -1.28 -4.57
CA VAL A 90 -6.17 -0.31 -3.63
C VAL A 90 -5.76 1.12 -3.99
N LEU A 91 -4.47 1.35 -4.27
CA LEU A 91 -3.96 2.67 -4.64
C LEU A 91 -4.47 3.19 -5.99
N GLN A 92 -4.91 2.32 -6.91
CA GLN A 92 -5.57 2.74 -8.14
C GLN A 92 -6.93 3.44 -7.90
N HIS A 93 -7.56 3.18 -6.74
CA HIS A 93 -8.85 3.78 -6.36
C HIS A 93 -8.71 4.79 -5.22
N GLN A 94 -7.78 4.54 -4.29
CA GLN A 94 -7.53 5.36 -3.11
C GLN A 94 -6.02 5.69 -3.04
N PRO A 95 -5.51 6.64 -3.86
CA PRO A 95 -4.08 6.90 -3.99
C PRO A 95 -3.38 7.33 -2.69
N ASN A 96 -4.16 7.84 -1.73
CA ASN A 96 -3.69 8.34 -0.44
C ASN A 96 -4.05 7.40 0.73
N ASP A 97 -4.46 6.15 0.46
CA ASP A 97 -4.74 5.16 1.52
C ASP A 97 -3.44 4.85 2.30
N VAL A 98 -3.41 5.29 3.56
CA VAL A 98 -2.22 5.18 4.43
C VAL A 98 -1.82 3.72 4.64
N VAL A 99 -2.78 2.81 4.74
CA VAL A 99 -2.53 1.39 4.98
C VAL A 99 -1.87 0.77 3.74
N ALA A 100 -2.42 1.03 2.56
CA ALA A 100 -1.88 0.55 1.30
C ALA A 100 -0.50 1.16 1.02
N LEU A 101 -0.30 2.47 1.20
CA LEU A 101 1.02 3.11 1.06
C LEU A 101 2.05 2.49 2.01
N THR A 102 1.70 2.30 3.29
CA THR A 102 2.59 1.66 4.26
C THR A 102 2.91 0.21 3.88
N ALA A 103 1.91 -0.53 3.41
CA ALA A 103 2.09 -1.92 3.02
C ALA A 103 2.88 -2.09 1.72
N MET A 104 2.76 -1.16 0.76
CA MET A 104 3.66 -1.09 -0.40
C MET A 104 5.11 -0.89 0.06
N GLY A 105 5.34 0.05 0.99
CA GLY A 105 6.65 0.27 1.58
C GLY A 105 7.24 -0.98 2.23
N ALA A 106 6.45 -1.65 3.08
CA ALA A 106 6.87 -2.89 3.73
C ALA A 106 7.11 -4.04 2.72
N GLY A 107 6.23 -4.18 1.72
CA GLY A 107 6.35 -5.20 0.67
C GLY A 107 7.62 -5.03 -0.16
N PHE A 108 7.93 -3.82 -0.61
CA PHE A 108 9.18 -3.53 -1.32
C PHE A 108 10.41 -3.74 -0.43
N GLY A 109 10.36 -3.34 0.84
CA GLY A 109 11.44 -3.61 1.80
C GLY A 109 11.72 -5.10 1.97
N ASN A 110 10.66 -5.94 2.00
CA ASN A 110 10.80 -7.40 2.05
C ASN A 110 11.31 -8.03 0.75
N LEU A 111 11.32 -7.28 -0.35
CA LEU A 111 11.96 -7.64 -1.63
C LEU A 111 13.35 -7.01 -1.79
N GLY A 112 13.87 -6.32 -0.75
CA GLY A 112 15.14 -5.61 -0.82
C GLY A 112 15.11 -4.37 -1.72
N GLU A 113 13.93 -3.90 -2.13
CA GLU A 113 13.76 -2.66 -2.89
C GLU A 113 13.59 -1.47 -1.94
N TYR A 114 14.67 -1.14 -1.22
CA TYR A 114 14.66 -0.12 -0.18
C TYR A 114 14.40 1.30 -0.68
N HIS A 115 14.82 1.65 -1.90
CA HIS A 115 14.50 2.97 -2.47
C HIS A 115 13.00 3.15 -2.73
N GLU A 116 12.33 2.13 -3.29
CA GLU A 116 10.86 2.17 -3.43
C GLU A 116 10.17 2.12 -2.08
N ALA A 117 10.68 1.30 -1.15
CA ALA A 117 10.14 1.23 0.20
C ALA A 117 10.12 2.61 0.88
N HIS A 118 11.25 3.32 0.82
CA HIS A 118 11.42 4.66 1.35
C HIS A 118 10.42 5.65 0.72
N TYR A 119 10.31 5.66 -0.61
CA TYR A 119 9.35 6.50 -1.33
C TYR A 119 7.90 6.30 -0.85
N TYR A 120 7.46 5.05 -0.70
CA TYR A 120 6.12 4.74 -0.21
C TYR A 120 5.91 5.12 1.26
N PHE A 121 6.93 4.98 2.11
CA PHE A 121 6.86 5.46 3.49
C PHE A 121 6.79 6.98 3.58
N GLU A 122 7.48 7.71 2.70
CA GLU A 122 7.34 9.17 2.61
C GLU A 122 5.91 9.56 2.22
N LYS A 123 5.35 8.90 1.20
CA LYS A 123 3.94 9.10 0.82
C LYS A 123 2.98 8.79 1.95
N ALA A 124 3.21 7.72 2.70
CA ALA A 124 2.39 7.39 3.85
C ALA A 124 2.51 8.44 4.98
N LEU A 125 3.71 9.00 5.21
CA LEU A 125 3.94 10.08 6.18
C LEU A 125 3.38 11.43 5.73
N GLU A 126 3.31 11.73 4.43
CA GLU A 126 2.58 12.90 3.92
C GLU A 126 1.11 12.88 4.38
N GLN A 127 0.49 11.69 4.42
CA GLN A 127 -0.91 11.49 4.83
C GLN A 127 -1.08 11.31 6.35
N ASN A 128 -0.09 10.73 7.02
CA ASN A 128 -0.09 10.55 8.47
C ASN A 128 1.27 10.89 9.12
N PRO A 129 1.59 12.20 9.29
CA PRO A 129 2.92 12.64 9.71
C PRO A 129 3.33 12.23 11.12
N LYS A 130 2.37 11.85 11.98
CA LYS A 130 2.61 11.50 13.38
C LYS A 130 2.76 9.99 13.61
N SER A 131 2.73 9.19 12.55
CA SER A 131 2.83 7.74 12.68
C SER A 131 4.25 7.31 13.03
N LYS A 132 4.48 6.95 14.31
CA LYS A 132 5.77 6.43 14.75
C LYS A 132 6.11 5.09 14.09
N VAL A 133 5.10 4.28 13.76
CA VAL A 133 5.29 3.01 13.05
C VAL A 133 5.89 3.25 11.66
N ILE A 134 5.29 4.13 10.86
CA ILE A 134 5.77 4.43 9.50
C ILE A 134 7.15 5.09 9.56
N GLN A 135 7.35 5.99 10.52
CA GLN A 135 8.65 6.63 10.76
C GLN A 135 9.74 5.60 11.10
N ASN A 136 9.44 4.60 11.94
CA ASN A 136 10.40 3.55 12.28
C ASN A 136 10.76 2.69 11.06
N TYR A 137 9.78 2.36 10.21
CA TYR A 137 10.05 1.66 8.96
C TYR A 137 10.92 2.48 8.01
N LYS A 138 10.64 3.77 7.85
CA LYS A 138 11.46 4.70 7.05
C LYS A 138 12.90 4.75 7.57
N GLU A 139 13.09 4.98 8.87
CA GLU A 139 14.41 5.03 9.52
C GLU A 139 15.17 3.70 9.35
N PHE A 140 14.47 2.56 9.47
CA PHE A 140 15.05 1.26 9.19
C PHE A 140 15.56 1.17 7.74
N THR A 141 14.71 1.54 6.77
CA THR A 141 15.07 1.53 5.35
C THR A 141 16.28 2.43 5.05
N GLU A 142 16.36 3.62 5.65
CA GLU A 142 17.51 4.53 5.52
C GLU A 142 18.80 3.91 6.07
N ARG A 143 18.74 3.29 7.26
CA ARG A 143 19.89 2.58 7.84
C ARG A 143 20.36 1.44 6.94
N VAL A 144 19.44 0.66 6.39
CA VAL A 144 19.78 -0.47 5.51
C VAL A 144 20.40 0.02 4.21
N MET A 145 19.86 1.06 3.56
CA MET A 145 20.45 1.63 2.35
C MET A 145 21.87 2.18 2.60
N ALA A 146 22.10 2.80 3.76
CA ALA A 146 23.43 3.29 4.13
C ALA A 146 24.43 2.15 4.39
N LYS A 147 23.96 1.06 5.00
CA LYS A 147 24.78 -0.11 5.35
C LYS A 147 25.06 -1.01 4.13
N TYR A 148 24.09 -1.16 3.24
CA TYR A 148 24.14 -2.01 2.05
C TYR A 148 23.64 -1.25 0.82
N PRO A 149 24.51 -0.44 0.19
CA PRO A 149 24.17 0.20 -1.07
C PRO A 149 23.84 -0.85 -2.14
N TYR A 150 22.74 -0.66 -2.85
CA TYR A 150 22.32 -1.54 -3.94
C TYR A 150 21.80 -0.70 -5.11
N ILE A 151 21.77 -1.29 -6.29
CA ILE A 151 21.20 -0.64 -7.48
C ILE A 151 19.71 -0.99 -7.51
N ALA A 152 18.85 0.04 -7.45
CA ALA A 152 17.41 -0.15 -7.53
C ALA A 152 17.03 -0.83 -8.86
N THR A 153 16.07 -1.75 -8.82
CA THR A 153 15.59 -2.38 -10.06
C THR A 153 14.97 -1.32 -10.95
N GLU A 154 15.44 -1.27 -12.20
CA GLU A 154 14.88 -0.37 -13.20
C GLU A 154 13.39 -0.66 -13.42
N LYS A 155 12.59 0.40 -13.29
CA LYS A 155 11.18 0.36 -13.64
C LYS A 155 11.06 0.06 -15.14
N PRO A 156 10.18 -0.88 -15.54
CA PRO A 156 9.96 -1.14 -16.96
C PRO A 156 9.59 0.17 -17.66
N GLU A 157 10.09 0.36 -18.88
CA GLU A 157 9.54 1.41 -19.73
C GLU A 157 8.03 1.23 -19.77
N LYS A 158 7.30 2.32 -19.54
CA LYS A 158 5.87 2.32 -19.75
C LYS A 158 5.67 2.16 -21.24
N THR A 159 5.54 0.91 -21.69
CA THR A 159 5.02 0.57 -23.00
C THR A 159 3.54 0.89 -22.95
N TYR A 160 3.21 2.17 -22.95
CA TYR A 160 2.04 2.60 -23.68
C TYR A 160 2.20 1.96 -25.04
N LYS A 161 1.17 1.33 -25.59
CA LYS A 161 1.13 1.19 -27.04
C LYS A 161 1.34 2.61 -27.54
N THR A 162 2.56 2.96 -27.92
CA THR A 162 2.87 4.19 -28.61
C THR A 162 2.30 3.99 -30.01
N GLY A 163 0.97 3.95 -30.11
CA GLY A 163 0.34 4.78 -31.12
C GLY A 163 0.95 6.14 -30.83
N LEU A 164 1.72 6.64 -31.79
CA LEU A 164 2.40 7.92 -31.70
C LEU A 164 1.49 8.91 -30.94
N ILE A 165 2.04 9.70 -30.03
CA ILE A 165 1.43 10.97 -29.61
C ILE A 165 1.50 11.89 -30.84
N HIS A 166 0.82 11.49 -31.92
CA HIS A 166 0.57 12.24 -33.10
C HIS A 166 -0.92 12.52 -33.06
N ILE A 167 -1.26 13.66 -32.50
CA ILE A 167 -2.64 14.10 -32.48
C ILE A 167 -3.04 14.27 -33.94
N PRO A 168 -4.09 13.57 -34.41
CA PRO A 168 -4.47 13.63 -35.81
C PRO A 168 -4.64 15.07 -36.28
N GLN A 169 -4.07 15.40 -37.44
CA GLN A 169 -4.07 16.79 -37.96
C GLN A 169 -5.48 17.39 -38.07
N TRP A 170 -6.52 16.57 -38.19
CA TRP A 170 -7.92 17.02 -38.22
C TRP A 170 -8.39 17.68 -36.92
N ILE A 171 -7.66 17.55 -35.81
CA ILE A 171 -7.96 18.22 -34.53
C ILE A 171 -7.46 19.66 -34.51
N LYS A 172 -6.41 20.02 -35.27
CA LYS A 172 -5.86 21.39 -35.28
C LYS A 172 -6.89 22.47 -35.62
N PRO A 173 -7.78 22.30 -36.61
CA PRO A 173 -8.87 23.24 -36.84
C PRO A 173 -9.76 23.46 -35.62
N VAL A 174 -10.08 22.40 -34.86
CA VAL A 174 -10.92 22.48 -33.65
C VAL A 174 -10.21 23.29 -32.55
N ALA A 175 -8.92 23.02 -32.31
CA ALA A 175 -8.11 23.78 -31.36
C ALA A 175 -7.98 25.25 -31.76
N LYS A 176 -7.76 25.53 -33.05
CA LYS A 176 -7.71 26.89 -33.59
C LYS A 176 -9.03 27.62 -33.41
N TRP A 177 -10.15 27.00 -33.81
CA TRP A 177 -11.47 27.60 -33.64
C TRP A 177 -11.79 27.89 -32.18
N TRP A 178 -11.39 27.01 -31.27
CA TRP A 178 -11.59 27.25 -29.85
C TRP A 178 -10.75 28.43 -29.35
N SER A 179 -9.49 28.55 -29.79
CA SER A 179 -8.61 29.67 -29.44
C SER A 179 -9.05 31.02 -30.00
N GLU A 180 -9.78 31.01 -31.13
CA GLU A 180 -10.32 32.20 -31.78
C GLU A 180 -11.78 32.51 -31.35
N ASP A 181 -12.26 31.87 -30.28
CA ASP A 181 -13.63 31.99 -29.75
C ASP A 181 -14.74 31.68 -30.80
N LYS A 182 -14.41 30.88 -31.82
CA LYS A 182 -15.35 30.45 -32.88
C LYS A 182 -16.21 29.25 -32.47
N ILE A 183 -15.77 28.48 -31.48
CA ILE A 183 -16.53 27.39 -30.87
C ILE A 183 -16.53 27.52 -29.35
N GLU A 184 -17.57 26.99 -28.71
CA GLU A 184 -17.71 27.04 -27.26
C GLU A 184 -16.74 26.08 -26.57
N ASP A 185 -16.42 26.38 -25.30
CA ASP A 185 -15.65 25.49 -24.42
C ASP A 185 -16.22 24.07 -24.37
N SER A 186 -17.56 23.94 -24.43
CA SER A 186 -18.25 22.66 -24.42
C SER A 186 -17.95 21.80 -25.66
N GLU A 187 -17.73 22.42 -26.82
CA GLU A 187 -17.43 21.73 -28.07
C GLU A 187 -15.98 21.26 -28.12
N PHE A 188 -15.05 22.09 -27.66
CA PHE A 188 -13.65 21.70 -27.52
C PHE A 188 -13.47 20.57 -26.49
N VAL A 189 -14.16 20.64 -25.35
CA VAL A 189 -14.14 19.58 -24.33
C VAL A 189 -14.70 18.25 -24.87
N LYS A 190 -15.71 18.26 -25.74
CA LYS A 190 -16.19 17.04 -26.43
C LYS A 190 -15.12 16.46 -27.36
N ALA A 191 -14.34 17.29 -28.05
CA ALA A 191 -13.24 16.82 -28.88
C ALA A 191 -12.14 16.17 -28.04
N LEU A 192 -11.75 16.79 -26.91
CA LEU A 192 -10.81 16.18 -25.97
C LEU A 192 -11.35 14.88 -25.36
N HIS A 193 -12.64 14.82 -25.02
CA HIS A 193 -13.29 13.60 -24.56
C HIS A 193 -13.16 12.48 -25.60
N PHE A 194 -13.45 12.76 -26.88
CA PHE A 194 -13.30 11.79 -27.95
C PHE A 194 -11.85 11.29 -28.07
N LEU A 195 -10.87 12.19 -27.99
CA LEU A 195 -9.45 11.82 -28.07
C LEU A 195 -9.02 10.90 -26.92
N LEU A 196 -9.49 11.16 -25.70
CA LEU A 196 -9.22 10.32 -24.54
C LEU A 196 -9.97 8.97 -24.64
N GLU A 197 -11.24 9.00 -25.01
CA GLU A 197 -12.08 7.80 -25.14
C GLU A 197 -11.56 6.84 -26.23
N LYS A 198 -11.02 7.38 -27.33
CA LYS A 198 -10.40 6.59 -28.40
C LYS A 198 -8.93 6.27 -28.17
N GLU A 199 -8.40 6.59 -26.99
CA GLU A 199 -6.99 6.39 -26.62
C GLU A 199 -6.00 7.04 -27.62
N ILE A 200 -6.43 8.10 -28.31
CA ILE A 200 -5.60 8.89 -29.25
C ILE A 200 -4.62 9.77 -28.46
N ILE A 201 -5.06 10.27 -27.30
CA ILE A 201 -4.20 10.93 -26.30
C ILE A 201 -4.31 10.19 -24.96
N GLN A 202 -3.22 10.11 -24.22
CA GLN A 202 -3.20 9.52 -22.89
C GLN A 202 -2.66 10.54 -21.89
N ILE A 203 -3.44 10.79 -20.83
CA ILE A 203 -3.13 11.78 -19.79
C ILE A 203 -3.05 11.04 -18.45
N GLN A 204 -1.92 11.16 -17.75
CA GLN A 204 -1.81 10.65 -16.37
C GLN A 204 -2.53 11.63 -15.44
N LEU A 205 -3.68 11.24 -14.90
CA LEU A 205 -4.40 12.06 -13.91
C LEU A 205 -3.88 11.72 -12.51
N ILE A 206 -3.10 12.62 -11.91
CA ILE A 206 -2.81 12.58 -10.47
C ILE A 206 -3.77 13.57 -9.81
N PRO A 207 -4.77 13.12 -9.03
CA PRO A 207 -5.72 14.05 -8.42
C PRO A 207 -5.04 14.89 -7.34
N LYS A 208 -4.87 16.20 -7.60
CA LYS A 208 -4.70 17.23 -6.56
C LYS A 208 -5.99 18.04 -6.44
N SER A 209 -6.35 18.41 -5.21
CA SER A 209 -7.69 18.83 -4.82
C SER A 209 -8.15 20.18 -5.38
N THR A 210 -9.45 20.22 -5.74
CA THR A 210 -10.46 21.28 -5.57
C THR A 210 -10.05 22.75 -5.75
N GLN A 211 -10.34 23.29 -6.93
CA GLN A 211 -10.97 24.61 -7.08
C GLN A 211 -12.16 24.55 -8.03
N THR A 212 -13.23 25.24 -7.64
CA THR A 212 -14.52 25.34 -8.33
C THR A 212 -14.53 26.59 -9.20
N SER A 213 -13.97 26.50 -10.39
CA SER A 213 -14.29 27.40 -11.49
C SER A 213 -15.12 26.64 -12.51
N ASN A 214 -16.27 27.17 -12.90
CA ASN A 214 -17.09 26.64 -14.00
C ASN A 214 -16.71 27.27 -15.37
N THR A 215 -15.66 28.09 -15.41
CA THR A 215 -15.21 28.79 -16.62
C THR A 215 -13.74 28.52 -16.88
N ILE A 216 -13.40 28.15 -18.12
CA ILE A 216 -12.01 27.92 -18.54
C ILE A 216 -11.35 29.31 -18.69
N PRO A 217 -10.24 29.60 -17.98
CA PRO A 217 -9.54 30.88 -18.11
C PRO A 217 -9.02 31.12 -19.53
N LEU A 218 -9.05 32.37 -19.99
CA LEU A 218 -8.64 32.76 -21.35
C LEU A 218 -7.22 32.31 -21.74
N TRP A 219 -6.25 32.38 -20.82
CA TRP A 219 -4.86 31.96 -21.08
C TRP A 219 -4.74 30.49 -21.48
N VAL A 220 -5.73 29.66 -21.15
CA VAL A 220 -5.76 28.24 -21.49
C VAL A 220 -5.95 28.03 -22.99
N LYS A 221 -6.68 28.95 -23.64
CA LYS A 221 -6.94 28.93 -25.08
C LYS A 221 -5.69 29.23 -25.89
N ASP A 222 -4.74 29.99 -25.33
CA ASP A 222 -3.46 30.29 -25.96
C ASP A 222 -2.66 29.01 -26.25
N ASN A 223 -2.72 28.02 -25.34
CA ASN A 223 -2.04 26.73 -25.52
C ASN A 223 -2.59 25.96 -26.73
N ALA A 224 -3.91 25.94 -26.90
CA ALA A 224 -4.56 25.32 -28.05
C ALA A 224 -4.27 26.07 -29.36
N GLY A 225 -4.24 27.40 -29.32
CA GLY A 225 -3.86 28.23 -30.48
C GLY A 225 -2.41 28.01 -30.91
N TRP A 226 -1.48 28.01 -29.95
CA TRP A 226 -0.06 27.74 -30.24
C TRP A 226 0.17 26.36 -30.84
N TRP A 227 -0.55 25.34 -30.35
CA TRP A 227 -0.45 24.01 -30.90
C TRP A 227 -1.03 23.92 -32.32
N ALA A 228 -2.19 24.55 -32.56
CA ALA A 228 -2.82 24.57 -33.88
C ALA A 228 -1.99 25.33 -34.94
N GLU A 229 -1.13 26.25 -34.51
CA GLU A 229 -0.20 27.02 -35.34
C GLU A 229 1.22 26.42 -35.41
N ASP A 230 1.41 25.18 -34.93
CA ASP A 230 2.71 24.50 -34.93
C ASP A 230 3.81 25.22 -34.12
N LYS A 231 3.43 26.10 -33.17
CA LYS A 231 4.36 26.78 -32.26
C LYS A 231 4.79 25.90 -31.09
N ILE A 232 3.98 24.92 -30.72
CA ILE A 232 4.30 23.88 -29.73
C ILE A 232 3.97 22.50 -30.30
N ASN A 233 4.70 21.46 -29.87
CA ASN A 233 4.48 20.10 -30.36
C ASN A 233 3.35 19.38 -29.59
N ASP A 234 2.94 18.20 -30.07
CA ASP A 234 1.86 17.40 -29.46
C ASP A 234 2.13 17.05 -28.00
N ARG A 235 3.40 16.84 -27.60
CA ARG A 235 3.77 16.54 -26.21
C ARG A 235 3.54 17.74 -25.30
N ASP A 236 3.94 18.93 -25.74
CA ASP A 236 3.76 20.18 -24.98
C ASP A 236 2.26 20.52 -24.83
N PHE A 237 1.48 20.30 -25.88
CA PHE A 237 0.03 20.47 -25.85
C PHE A 237 -0.64 19.47 -24.88
N VAL A 238 -0.31 18.17 -24.95
CA VAL A 238 -0.83 17.15 -24.02
C VAL A 238 -0.44 17.45 -22.58
N SER A 239 0.78 17.94 -22.32
CA SER A 239 1.23 18.35 -20.99
C SER A 239 0.40 19.54 -20.47
N GLY A 240 0.02 20.47 -21.35
CA GLY A 240 -0.92 21.54 -21.04
C GLY A 240 -2.29 21.03 -20.63
N ILE A 241 -2.88 20.10 -21.41
CA ILE A 241 -4.18 19.49 -21.06
C ILE A 241 -4.08 18.73 -19.73
N GLN A 242 -2.99 18.00 -19.50
CA GLN A 242 -2.74 17.31 -18.23
C GLN A 242 -2.78 18.28 -17.06
N TYR A 243 -2.04 19.38 -17.13
CA TYR A 243 -2.04 20.42 -16.09
C TYR A 243 -3.45 20.98 -15.83
N MET A 244 -4.23 21.25 -16.89
CA MET A 244 -5.59 21.76 -16.74
C MET A 244 -6.52 20.77 -16.04
N MET A 245 -6.42 19.49 -16.36
CA MET A 245 -7.22 18.45 -15.71
C MET A 245 -6.78 18.25 -14.25
N GLU A 246 -5.48 18.26 -13.97
CA GLU A 246 -4.91 18.14 -12.62
C GLU A 246 -5.37 19.29 -11.70
N ASN A 247 -5.49 20.51 -12.23
CA ASN A 247 -5.93 21.68 -11.47
C ASN A 247 -7.46 21.88 -11.50
N GLY A 248 -8.22 20.93 -12.09
CA GLY A 248 -9.67 21.00 -12.17
C GLY A 248 -10.22 22.12 -13.08
N ILE A 249 -9.36 22.69 -13.95
CA ILE A 249 -9.70 23.74 -14.92
C ILE A 249 -10.59 23.15 -16.04
N ILE A 250 -10.29 21.94 -16.49
CA ILE A 250 -11.12 21.17 -17.43
C ILE A 250 -11.59 19.88 -16.77
N LYS A 251 -12.89 19.59 -16.89
CA LYS A 251 -13.50 18.35 -16.40
C LYS A 251 -13.97 17.50 -17.56
N ILE A 252 -13.29 16.38 -17.80
CA ILE A 252 -13.68 15.38 -18.79
C ILE A 252 -14.12 14.14 -18.03
N LYS A 253 -15.37 13.73 -18.19
CA LYS A 253 -15.84 12.43 -17.68
C LYS A 253 -15.38 11.37 -18.67
N ILE A 254 -14.36 10.60 -18.32
CA ILE A 254 -13.91 9.49 -19.15
C ILE A 254 -14.88 8.31 -18.94
N SER A 255 -15.13 7.52 -19.98
CA SER A 255 -16.02 6.37 -19.87
C SER A 255 -15.42 5.31 -18.95
N LYS A 256 -16.26 4.60 -18.19
CA LYS A 256 -15.82 3.53 -17.27
C LYS A 256 -14.94 2.48 -17.97
N TYR A 257 -15.26 2.15 -19.22
CA TYR A 257 -14.48 1.21 -20.03
C TYR A 257 -13.02 1.65 -20.25
N SER A 258 -12.80 2.94 -20.50
CA SER A 258 -11.46 3.50 -20.69
C SER A 258 -10.68 3.60 -19.37
N GLU A 259 -11.37 3.92 -18.26
CA GLU A 259 -10.75 3.87 -16.92
C GLU A 259 -10.30 2.45 -16.54
N ASP A 260 -11.14 1.45 -16.79
CA ASP A 260 -10.82 0.05 -16.50
C ASP A 260 -9.64 -0.46 -17.35
N THR A 261 -9.60 -0.07 -18.63
CA THR A 261 -8.49 -0.39 -19.55
C THR A 261 -7.18 0.25 -19.08
N HIS A 262 -7.21 1.52 -18.66
CA HIS A 262 -6.02 2.20 -18.14
C HIS A 262 -5.50 1.53 -16.85
N LYS A 263 -6.41 1.17 -15.94
CA LYS A 263 -6.04 0.46 -14.70
C LYS A 263 -5.45 -0.91 -15.01
N GLU A 264 -5.96 -1.62 -16.00
CA GLU A 264 -5.41 -2.91 -16.44
C GLU A 264 -3.98 -2.77 -16.98
N GLN A 265 -3.72 -1.79 -17.85
CA GLN A 265 -2.37 -1.50 -18.34
C GLN A 265 -1.39 -1.14 -17.21
N GLN A 266 -1.85 -0.37 -16.22
CA GLN A 266 -1.05 -0.06 -15.04
C GLN A 266 -0.73 -1.33 -14.22
N ARG A 267 -1.69 -2.27 -14.09
CA ARG A 267 -1.48 -3.56 -13.41
C ARG A 267 -0.46 -4.43 -14.16
N GLU A 268 -0.58 -4.54 -15.48
CA GLU A 268 0.38 -5.30 -16.30
C GLU A 268 1.80 -4.74 -16.20
N TRP A 269 1.93 -3.41 -16.22
CA TRP A 269 3.20 -2.73 -16.01
C TRP A 269 3.78 -3.04 -14.63
N PHE A 270 2.95 -2.97 -13.58
CA PHE A 270 3.36 -3.27 -12.22
C PHE A 270 3.80 -4.73 -12.06
N ASP A 271 3.07 -5.67 -12.68
CA ASP A 271 3.46 -7.08 -12.71
C ASP A 271 4.80 -7.32 -13.41
N LYS A 272 5.06 -6.59 -14.51
CA LYS A 272 6.37 -6.63 -15.17
C LYS A 272 7.48 -6.11 -14.25
N TYR A 273 7.19 -5.07 -13.47
CA TYR A 273 8.15 -4.53 -12.51
C TYR A 273 8.46 -5.55 -11.40
N LEU A 274 7.43 -6.18 -10.81
CA LEU A 274 7.60 -7.23 -9.80
C LEU A 274 8.41 -8.41 -10.34
N ARG A 275 8.16 -8.84 -11.59
CA ARG A 275 8.96 -9.90 -12.24
C ARG A 275 10.43 -9.51 -12.39
N ASN A 276 10.72 -8.26 -12.77
CA ASN A 276 12.10 -7.77 -12.86
C ASN A 276 12.78 -7.76 -11.48
N ILE A 277 12.08 -7.31 -10.44
CA ILE A 277 12.59 -7.32 -9.06
C ILE A 277 12.91 -8.76 -8.63
N SER A 278 11.97 -9.69 -8.82
CA SER A 278 12.13 -11.10 -8.49
C SER A 278 13.35 -11.72 -9.18
N LYS A 279 13.53 -11.41 -10.47
CA LYS A 279 14.70 -11.82 -11.25
C LYS A 279 15.99 -11.24 -10.68
N ASN A 280 16.04 -9.93 -10.40
CA ASN A 280 17.22 -9.27 -9.87
C ASN A 280 17.61 -9.79 -8.49
N ILE A 281 16.63 -10.06 -7.60
CA ILE A 281 16.90 -10.68 -6.29
C ILE A 281 17.66 -12.01 -6.47
N SER A 282 17.23 -12.84 -7.43
CA SER A 282 17.87 -14.12 -7.75
C SER A 282 19.25 -13.93 -8.37
N ASP A 283 19.36 -13.09 -9.39
CA ASP A 283 20.58 -12.88 -10.18
C ASP A 283 21.70 -12.23 -9.33
N GLU A 284 21.35 -11.27 -8.48
CA GLU A 284 22.28 -10.55 -7.61
C GLU A 284 22.57 -11.30 -6.30
N LYS A 285 21.80 -12.36 -5.99
CA LYS A 285 21.75 -12.98 -4.65
C LYS A 285 21.57 -11.91 -3.58
N ARG A 286 20.61 -11.02 -3.79
CA ARG A 286 20.41 -9.81 -3.00
C ARG A 286 20.25 -10.14 -1.52
N TYR A 287 21.04 -9.48 -0.68
CA TYR A 287 20.86 -9.55 0.76
C TYR A 287 19.66 -8.70 1.17
N ILE A 288 18.72 -9.30 1.90
CA ILE A 288 17.50 -8.64 2.36
C ILE A 288 17.51 -8.64 3.89
N GLU A 289 17.66 -7.47 4.49
CA GLU A 289 17.40 -7.23 5.90
C GLU A 289 15.91 -6.90 6.09
N TYR A 290 15.22 -7.68 6.94
CA TYR A 290 13.81 -7.53 7.23
C TYR A 290 13.60 -6.59 8.44
N ALA A 291 12.66 -5.66 8.32
CA ALA A 291 12.33 -4.70 9.37
C ALA A 291 11.80 -5.34 10.66
N ASN A 292 11.22 -6.54 10.55
CA ASN A 292 10.78 -7.34 11.67
C ASN A 292 11.51 -8.70 11.70
N PRO A 293 12.63 -8.81 12.44
CA PRO A 293 13.44 -10.03 12.46
C PRO A 293 12.76 -11.21 13.18
N SER A 294 11.65 -10.99 13.91
CA SER A 294 10.97 -12.05 14.66
C SER A 294 10.51 -13.22 13.78
N ALA A 295 10.11 -12.96 12.53
CA ALA A 295 9.71 -14.01 11.59
C ALA A 295 10.89 -14.90 11.16
N ASP A 296 12.08 -14.32 10.98
CA ASP A 296 13.29 -15.06 10.62
C ASP A 296 13.94 -15.73 11.82
N VAL A 297 13.85 -15.14 13.00
CA VAL A 297 14.21 -15.81 14.25
C VAL A 297 13.31 -17.05 14.42
N ILE A 298 11.99 -16.91 14.28
CA ILE A 298 11.04 -18.03 14.36
C ILE A 298 11.29 -19.07 13.24
N LYS A 299 11.48 -18.66 11.98
CA LYS A 299 11.78 -19.58 10.87
C LYS A 299 13.12 -20.28 11.04
N LYS A 300 14.15 -19.63 11.57
CA LYS A 300 15.46 -20.24 11.86
C LYS A 300 15.31 -21.30 12.96
N PHE A 301 14.59 -20.99 14.04
CA PHE A 301 14.26 -21.96 15.09
C PHE A 301 13.44 -23.15 14.54
N LEU A 302 12.48 -22.92 13.63
CA LEU A 302 11.62 -23.98 13.09
C LEU A 302 12.26 -24.80 11.95
N ARG A 303 13.13 -24.21 11.12
CA ARG A 303 13.83 -24.93 10.04
C ARG A 303 14.97 -25.79 10.58
N ASP A 304 15.67 -25.30 11.60
CA ASP A 304 16.73 -26.08 12.23
C ASP A 304 16.21 -27.06 13.30
N TYR A 305 14.91 -27.16 13.61
CA TYR A 305 14.37 -28.16 14.56
C TYR A 305 14.76 -29.62 14.22
N ILE A 306 15.02 -29.94 12.95
CA ILE A 306 15.49 -31.29 12.55
C ILE A 306 17.01 -31.44 12.74
N LYS A 307 17.78 -30.34 12.69
CA LYS A 307 19.23 -30.32 12.97
C LYS A 307 19.53 -30.17 14.46
N TRP A 308 18.74 -29.37 15.15
CA TRP A 308 18.60 -29.27 16.58
C TRP A 308 17.61 -30.34 17.01
N ASN A 309 18.07 -31.59 17.04
CA ASN A 309 17.32 -32.65 17.69
C ASN A 309 17.17 -32.26 19.17
N PHE A 310 16.11 -31.53 19.50
CA PHE A 310 15.86 -30.98 20.83
C PHE A 310 15.91 -32.09 21.88
N GLU A 311 15.46 -33.30 21.54
CA GLU A 311 15.53 -34.46 22.41
C GLU A 311 16.95 -35.00 22.61
N GLU A 312 17.84 -34.95 21.61
CA GLU A 312 19.26 -35.24 21.79
C GLU A 312 20.00 -34.11 22.50
N GLU A 313 19.65 -32.85 22.24
CA GLU A 313 20.36 -31.71 22.83
C GLU A 313 19.95 -31.45 24.29
N VAL A 314 18.70 -31.76 24.65
CA VAL A 314 18.29 -31.86 26.06
C VAL A 314 18.95 -33.06 26.75
N LYS A 315 19.28 -34.14 26.02
CA LYS A 315 20.09 -35.25 26.56
C LYS A 315 21.59 -34.92 26.59
N SER A 316 22.05 -33.99 25.75
CA SER A 316 23.45 -33.51 25.67
C SER A 316 23.71 -32.33 26.62
N ALA A 317 22.64 -31.66 27.10
CA ALA A 317 22.66 -30.66 28.16
C ALA A 317 23.45 -31.23 29.34
N SER A 318 24.70 -30.80 29.39
CA SER A 318 25.71 -31.65 29.99
C SER A 318 25.52 -31.66 31.51
N GLY A 319 25.76 -32.83 32.13
CA GLY A 319 26.06 -32.91 33.57
C GLY A 319 27.35 -32.14 33.97
N LYS A 320 27.89 -31.26 33.10
CA LYS A 320 28.96 -30.31 33.39
C LYS A 320 28.43 -28.93 33.81
N PHE A 321 27.15 -28.65 33.66
CA PHE A 321 26.53 -27.44 34.21
C PHE A 321 25.98 -27.74 35.60
N PRO A 322 26.23 -26.88 36.60
CA PRO A 322 25.69 -27.08 37.94
C PRO A 322 24.17 -26.96 37.92
N ASP A 323 23.49 -27.83 38.67
CA ASP A 323 22.06 -27.70 38.91
C ASP A 323 21.74 -26.33 39.54
N PRO A 324 20.56 -25.75 39.25
CA PRO A 324 20.11 -24.55 39.92
C PRO A 324 20.04 -24.80 41.44
N SER A 325 20.60 -23.89 42.21
CA SER A 325 20.49 -23.92 43.67
C SER A 325 19.26 -23.14 44.10
N TYR A 326 18.71 -23.43 45.28
CA TYR A 326 17.63 -22.63 45.83
C TYR A 326 17.78 -22.42 47.33
N GLU A 327 17.19 -21.34 47.82
CA GLU A 327 16.97 -21.11 49.24
C GLU A 327 15.51 -20.75 49.51
N VAL A 328 15.03 -21.06 50.71
CA VAL A 328 13.66 -20.77 51.13
C VAL A 328 13.71 -19.69 52.19
N ILE A 329 13.15 -18.52 51.89
CA ILE A 329 13.07 -17.38 52.79
C ILE A 329 11.59 -17.02 52.93
N ASN A 330 11.04 -17.12 54.15
CA ASN A 330 9.64 -16.78 54.44
C ASN A 330 8.64 -17.44 53.46
N ASP A 331 8.69 -18.76 53.32
CA ASP A 331 7.85 -19.55 52.39
C ASP A 331 7.99 -19.19 50.89
N THR A 332 8.99 -18.39 50.54
CA THR A 332 9.32 -18.02 49.15
C THR A 332 10.54 -18.81 48.69
N TYR A 333 10.42 -19.50 47.55
CA TYR A 333 11.54 -20.19 46.92
C TYR A 333 12.33 -19.20 46.07
N LEU A 334 13.58 -18.94 46.44
CA LEU A 334 14.52 -18.18 45.62
C LEU A 334 15.40 -19.17 44.85
N ILE A 335 15.19 -19.27 43.55
CA ILE A 335 15.93 -20.20 42.67
C ILE A 335 17.04 -19.43 41.96
N HIS A 336 18.28 -19.88 42.13
CA HIS A 336 19.46 -19.31 41.49
C HIS A 336 19.92 -20.18 40.32
N TYR A 337 20.01 -19.57 39.14
CA TYR A 337 20.57 -20.19 37.95
C TYR A 337 21.98 -19.64 37.70
N LYS A 338 22.92 -20.51 37.30
CA LYS A 338 24.21 -20.08 36.75
C LYS A 338 24.14 -20.14 35.23
N VAL A 339 24.05 -18.97 34.60
CA VAL A 339 24.02 -18.83 33.14
C VAL A 339 25.45 -18.57 32.65
N PHE A 340 25.88 -19.32 31.64
CA PHE A 340 27.17 -19.13 30.98
C PHE A 340 26.92 -18.58 29.57
N ILE A 341 27.36 -17.35 29.32
CA ILE A 341 27.28 -16.72 28.00
C ILE A 341 28.67 -16.76 27.38
N ASN A 342 28.81 -17.42 26.24
CA ASN A 342 30.08 -17.49 25.52
C ASN A 342 30.41 -16.13 24.87
N ASP A 343 31.69 -15.89 24.60
CA ASP A 343 32.14 -14.73 23.84
C ASP A 343 31.53 -14.70 22.43
N GLN A 344 31.28 -13.48 21.92
CA GLN A 344 30.71 -13.27 20.59
C GLN A 344 31.65 -13.84 19.51
N PRO A 345 31.20 -14.80 18.70
CA PRO A 345 32.01 -15.34 17.61
C PRO A 345 32.33 -14.28 16.56
N THR A 346 33.59 -14.21 16.12
CA THR A 346 34.02 -13.31 15.06
C THR A 346 33.32 -13.64 13.74
N GLY A 347 32.65 -12.65 13.14
CA GLY A 347 32.01 -12.76 11.82
C GLY A 347 30.49 -12.90 11.84
N LEU A 348 29.86 -12.98 13.01
CA LEU A 348 28.40 -12.86 13.10
C LEU A 348 27.98 -11.38 13.09
N PRO A 349 27.01 -10.98 12.25
CA PRO A 349 26.66 -9.58 12.02
C PRO A 349 25.82 -8.95 13.15
N LEU A 350 25.35 -9.76 14.09
CA LEU A 350 24.49 -9.34 15.20
C LEU A 350 25.18 -9.67 16.53
N ASP A 351 25.10 -8.72 17.47
CA ASP A 351 25.61 -8.88 18.83
C ASP A 351 24.61 -9.67 19.68
N HIS A 352 24.74 -10.99 19.59
CA HIS A 352 23.86 -11.93 20.28
C HIS A 352 24.16 -11.98 21.78
N VAL A 353 25.38 -11.63 22.19
CA VAL A 353 25.81 -11.64 23.58
C VAL A 353 25.15 -10.52 24.35
N SER A 354 25.24 -9.28 23.87
CA SER A 354 24.64 -8.13 24.56
C SER A 354 23.12 -8.25 24.61
N THR A 355 22.48 -8.70 23.51
CA THR A 355 21.03 -8.91 23.46
C THR A 355 20.54 -9.90 24.54
N LEU A 356 21.31 -10.97 24.78
CA LEU A 356 20.96 -11.99 25.76
C LEU A 356 21.18 -11.48 27.19
N GLN A 357 22.28 -10.74 27.42
CA GLN A 357 22.57 -10.09 28.70
C GLN A 357 21.46 -9.10 29.09
N ASP A 358 21.07 -8.22 28.17
CA ASP A 358 20.02 -7.22 28.38
C ASP A 358 18.66 -7.87 28.71
N SER A 359 18.37 -9.01 28.06
CA SER A 359 17.15 -9.77 28.32
C SER A 359 17.14 -10.37 29.72
N PHE A 360 18.27 -10.93 30.19
CA PHE A 360 18.35 -11.49 31.55
C PHE A 360 18.20 -10.40 32.62
N VAL A 361 18.88 -9.26 32.45
CA VAL A 361 18.74 -8.12 33.35
C VAL A 361 17.27 -7.69 33.45
N PHE A 362 16.58 -7.55 32.31
CA PHE A 362 15.17 -7.18 32.29
C PHE A 362 14.31 -8.13 33.13
N TRP A 363 14.50 -9.45 32.99
CA TRP A 363 13.70 -10.45 33.70
C TRP A 363 14.07 -10.58 35.18
N GLU A 364 15.34 -10.40 35.55
CA GLU A 364 15.79 -10.37 36.95
C GLU A 364 15.18 -9.19 37.72
N GLU A 365 14.83 -8.10 37.04
CA GLU A 365 14.15 -6.94 37.62
C GLU A 365 12.63 -7.12 37.78
N GLN A 366 12.03 -8.17 37.21
CA GLN A 366 10.59 -8.41 37.32
C GLN A 366 10.26 -9.29 38.54
N GLU A 367 9.39 -8.78 39.43
CA GLU A 367 8.68 -9.64 40.39
C GLU A 367 7.43 -10.22 39.73
N LEU A 368 7.44 -11.54 39.48
CA LEU A 368 6.29 -12.25 38.96
C LEU A 368 5.42 -12.73 40.13
N THR A 369 4.30 -12.04 40.36
CA THR A 369 3.31 -12.36 41.41
C THR A 369 2.30 -13.41 41.00
#